data_AF-A0A7C6HI54-F1
#
_entry.id   AF-A0A7C6HI54-F1
#
_cell.length_a   1.000
_cell.length_b   1.000
_cell.length_c   1.000
_cell.angle_alpha   90.00
_cell.angle_beta   90.00
_cell.angle_gamma   90.00
#
_symmetry.space_group_name_H-M   'P 1'
#
loop_
_entity.id
_entity.type
_entity.pdbx_description
1 polymer ?
#
loop_
_entity_poly.entity_id
_entity_poly.type
_entity_poly.pdbx_seq_one_letter_code
_entity_poly.pdbx_strand_id
1 'polypeptide(L)'
;MFHVYENESLNEKLEVRGIPFSVKRENGVVAKLPSSIGFDARCEMLFFLGMSTDSWQCSEWWGQQEVYYDYSTRLFFGDRVGRIRVLYDDRTEELISVIFGVNCWNYNLFFKPKPHENIMHFSAPYDEPFRSDPEARKILEDSLRLMENTDEACEKATKWVFAYKLRPEKRVVKIDFGKEEAKR
;
A
#
# COMPACT_ATOMS: atom_id res chain seq x y z
N MET A 1 -5.12 19.46 12.51
CA MET A 1 -3.66 19.65 12.38
C MET A 1 -3.04 18.26 12.22
N PHE A 2 -2.23 18.02 11.20
CA PHE A 2 -1.59 16.72 10.97
C PHE A 2 -0.29 16.61 11.77
N HIS A 3 -0.07 15.45 12.39
CA HIS A 3 1.24 15.07 12.90
C HIS A 3 1.91 14.17 11.87
N VAL A 4 3.13 14.51 11.47
CA VAL A 4 3.89 13.75 10.47
C VAL A 4 4.99 13.01 11.20
N TYR A 5 5.19 11.73 10.85
CA TYR A 5 6.31 10.96 11.37
C TYR A 5 7.63 11.67 11.01
N GLU A 6 8.44 11.96 12.02
CA GLU A 6 9.77 12.54 11.86
C GLU A 6 10.82 11.48 12.17
N ASN A 7 11.75 11.30 11.23
CA ASN A 7 12.91 10.45 11.38
C ASN A 7 14.05 11.18 10.69
N GLU A 8 15.23 11.18 11.30
CA GLU A 8 16.42 11.88 10.79
C GLU A 8 16.79 11.48 9.35
N SER A 9 16.37 10.29 8.92
CA SER A 9 16.58 9.78 7.56
C SER A 9 15.44 10.08 6.57
N LEU A 10 14.33 10.69 7.00
CA LEU A 10 13.24 11.17 6.15
C LEU A 10 13.48 12.65 5.82
N ASN A 11 13.99 12.88 4.62
CA ASN A 11 14.56 14.15 4.18
C ASN A 11 13.64 14.98 3.29
N GLU A 12 12.47 14.45 2.89
CA GLU A 12 11.56 15.15 1.98
C GLU A 12 10.12 15.16 2.53
N LYS A 13 9.47 16.31 2.39
CA LYS A 13 8.03 16.46 2.64
C LYS A 13 7.29 16.36 1.32
N LEU A 14 6.33 15.44 1.26
CA LEU A 14 5.45 15.24 0.13
C LEU A 14 4.00 15.48 0.57
N GLU A 15 3.27 16.32 -0.15
CA GLU A 15 1.84 16.49 0.07
C GLU A 15 1.05 15.67 -0.95
N VAL A 16 0.19 14.77 -0.47
CA VAL A 16 -0.71 13.99 -1.33
C VAL A 16 -2.13 14.25 -0.87
N ARG A 17 -2.97 14.79 -1.76
CA ARG A 17 -4.38 15.09 -1.49
C ARG A 17 -4.58 16.00 -0.25
N GLY A 18 -3.67 16.96 -0.03
CA GLY A 18 -3.71 17.88 1.12
C GLY A 18 -3.17 17.28 2.44
N ILE A 19 -2.59 16.09 2.38
CA ILE A 19 -2.05 15.38 3.55
C ILE A 19 -0.51 15.39 3.46
N PRO A 20 0.20 15.95 4.46
CA PRO A 20 1.65 15.97 4.46
C PRO A 20 2.21 14.62 4.92
N PHE A 21 3.18 14.10 4.17
CA PHE A 21 3.95 12.91 4.47
C PHE A 21 5.44 13.23 4.51
N SER A 22 6.17 12.60 5.43
CA SER A 22 7.64 12.57 5.41
C SER A 22 8.07 11.31 4.66
N VAL A 23 8.88 11.48 3.62
CA VAL A 23 9.39 10.39 2.79
C VAL A 23 10.91 10.39 2.78
N LYS A 24 11.49 9.22 2.52
CA LYS A 24 12.92 9.06 2.23
C LYS A 24 13.05 8.77 0.74
N ARG A 25 14.01 9.41 0.07
CA ARG A 25 14.40 9.01 -1.29
C ARG A 25 15.70 8.22 -1.27
N GLU A 26 15.70 7.10 -1.97
CA GLU A 26 16.90 6.30 -2.26
C GLU A 26 17.02 6.18 -3.78
N ASN A 27 18.17 6.54 -4.35
CA ASN A 27 18.40 6.52 -5.80
C ASN A 27 17.34 7.28 -6.61
N GLY A 28 16.83 8.39 -6.06
CA GLY A 28 15.85 9.25 -6.73
C GLY A 28 14.38 8.83 -6.57
N VAL A 29 14.09 7.66 -5.97
CA VAL A 29 12.71 7.17 -5.76
C VAL A 29 12.34 7.11 -4.30
N VAL A 30 11.05 7.25 -3.99
CA VAL A 30 10.51 7.11 -2.63
C VAL A 30 10.74 5.67 -2.13
N ALA A 31 11.49 5.56 -1.05
CA ALA A 31 11.86 4.31 -0.42
C ALA A 31 10.74 3.79 0.49
N LYS A 32 10.71 2.48 0.69
CA LYS A 32 9.79 1.83 1.64
C LYS A 32 10.19 2.18 3.07
N LEU A 33 9.20 2.41 3.91
CA LEU A 33 9.41 2.56 5.34
C LEU A 33 9.96 1.26 5.95
N PRO A 34 10.73 1.34 7.04
CA PRO A 34 11.15 0.16 7.79
C PRO A 34 9.92 -0.59 8.34
N SER A 35 10.09 -1.87 8.65
CA SER A 35 9.03 -2.73 9.21
C SER A 35 8.53 -2.31 10.59
N SER A 36 9.19 -1.34 11.23
CA SER A 36 8.86 -0.88 12.57
C SER A 36 9.24 0.59 12.69
N ILE A 37 8.29 1.43 13.09
CA ILE A 37 8.50 2.86 13.35
C ILE A 37 8.03 3.21 14.76
N GLY A 38 8.82 4.01 15.47
CA GLY A 38 8.35 4.70 16.68
C GLY A 38 7.44 5.85 16.28
N PHE A 39 6.28 5.98 16.91
CA PHE A 39 5.32 7.03 16.58
C PHE A 39 4.64 7.48 17.86
N ASP A 40 5.08 8.61 18.40
CA ASP A 40 4.73 9.04 19.76
C ASP A 40 3.65 10.12 19.79
N ALA A 41 2.42 9.75 19.41
CA ALA A 41 1.32 10.70 19.29
C ALA A 41 -0.05 10.11 19.65
N ARG A 42 -0.97 10.99 20.07
CA ARG A 42 -2.40 10.71 20.09
C ARG A 42 -3.00 11.24 18.79
N CYS A 43 -3.74 10.40 18.08
CA CYS A 43 -4.34 10.78 16.81
C CYS A 43 -5.68 10.06 16.60
N GLU A 44 -6.61 10.73 15.92
CA GLU A 44 -7.90 10.15 15.55
C GLU A 44 -7.77 9.24 14.32
N MET A 45 -6.88 9.59 13.38
CA MET A 45 -6.67 8.86 12.14
C MET A 45 -5.17 8.73 11.84
N LEU A 46 -4.79 7.57 11.33
CA LEU A 46 -3.49 7.31 10.71
C LEU A 46 -3.64 7.31 9.19
N PHE A 47 -2.64 7.86 8.50
CA PHE A 47 -2.54 7.82 7.06
C PHE A 47 -1.26 7.11 6.66
N PHE A 48 -1.39 6.11 5.80
CA PHE A 48 -0.29 5.35 5.20
C PHE A 48 -0.20 5.69 3.73
N LEU A 49 1.00 6.03 3.27
CA LEU A 49 1.28 6.27 1.86
C LEU A 49 1.95 5.04 1.24
N GLY A 50 1.59 4.73 -0.01
CA GLY A 50 2.26 3.68 -0.77
C GLY A 50 1.74 2.28 -0.47
N MET A 51 0.42 2.13 -0.35
CA MET A 51 -0.26 0.83 -0.20
C MET A 51 -0.24 0.00 -1.49
N SER A 52 0.97 -0.18 -2.01
CA SER A 52 1.31 -0.85 -3.26
C SER A 52 1.95 -2.18 -2.92
N THR A 53 1.50 -3.26 -3.54
CA THR A 53 2.23 -4.53 -3.44
C THR A 53 3.46 -4.52 -4.36
N ASP A 54 4.58 -4.99 -3.83
CA ASP A 54 5.77 -5.34 -4.62
C ASP A 54 5.77 -6.81 -5.03
N SER A 55 4.71 -7.53 -4.70
CA SER A 55 4.65 -8.94 -5.04
C SER A 55 4.58 -9.09 -6.55
N TRP A 56 5.55 -9.84 -7.07
CA TRP A 56 5.48 -10.39 -8.42
C TRP A 56 4.19 -11.22 -8.55
N GLN A 57 3.64 -11.81 -7.46
CA GLN A 57 2.47 -12.71 -7.33
C GLN A 57 1.13 -12.25 -7.90
N CYS A 58 1.10 -11.09 -8.52
CA CYS A 58 -0.06 -10.59 -9.22
C CYS A 58 0.13 -10.55 -10.75
N SER A 59 1.28 -10.99 -11.29
CA SER A 59 1.52 -10.95 -12.74
C SER A 59 0.80 -12.10 -13.48
N GLU A 60 0.80 -12.10 -14.81
CA GLU A 60 0.19 -13.16 -15.64
C GLU A 60 1.18 -14.23 -16.13
N TRP A 61 2.49 -13.99 -16.04
CA TRP A 61 3.57 -14.94 -16.38
C TRP A 61 3.65 -16.23 -15.53
N TRP A 62 2.61 -16.49 -14.73
CA TRP A 62 2.55 -17.44 -13.61
C TRP A 62 2.07 -18.82 -14.05
N GLY A 63 1.16 -18.84 -15.02
CA GLY A 63 0.67 -20.09 -15.60
C GLY A 63 1.77 -20.96 -16.23
N GLN A 64 2.98 -20.42 -16.44
CA GLN A 64 4.13 -21.16 -16.97
C GLN A 64 4.88 -22.00 -15.92
N GLN A 65 4.85 -21.61 -14.64
CA GLN A 65 5.55 -22.32 -13.55
C GLN A 65 4.58 -23.08 -12.63
N GLU A 66 3.28 -22.95 -12.86
CA GLU A 66 2.27 -23.68 -12.09
C GLU A 66 2.29 -25.16 -12.44
N VAL A 67 2.42 -25.99 -11.41
CA VAL A 67 1.94 -27.36 -11.50
C VAL A 67 0.43 -27.28 -11.72
N TYR A 68 -0.10 -28.03 -12.69
CA TYR A 68 -1.53 -28.03 -13.00
C TYR A 68 -2.37 -28.09 -11.71
N TYR A 69 -3.29 -27.12 -11.57
CA TYR A 69 -4.23 -26.96 -10.44
C TYR A 69 -3.64 -26.46 -9.10
N ASP A 70 -2.36 -26.11 -9.03
CA ASP A 70 -1.77 -25.47 -7.85
C ASP A 70 -1.76 -23.94 -7.99
N TYR A 71 -2.74 -23.30 -7.34
CA TYR A 71 -2.89 -21.85 -7.32
C TYR A 71 -2.34 -21.19 -6.05
N SER A 72 -1.61 -21.92 -5.21
CA SER A 72 -1.12 -21.45 -3.90
C SER A 72 -0.22 -20.21 -3.98
N THR A 73 0.48 -20.05 -5.10
CA THR A 73 1.43 -18.94 -5.32
C THR A 73 0.78 -17.66 -5.85
N ARG A 74 -0.52 -17.71 -6.22
CA ARG A 74 -1.25 -16.56 -6.76
C ARG A 74 -1.76 -15.67 -5.64
N LEU A 75 -1.85 -14.37 -5.95
CA LEU A 75 -2.55 -13.40 -5.13
C LEU A 75 -3.93 -13.11 -5.72
N PHE A 76 -4.98 -13.39 -4.95
CA PHE A 76 -6.37 -13.11 -5.29
C PHE A 76 -6.93 -11.93 -4.50
N PHE A 77 -7.94 -11.26 -5.06
CA PHE A 77 -8.67 -10.25 -4.30
C PHE A 77 -9.24 -10.86 -3.01
N GLY A 78 -9.03 -10.18 -1.89
CA GLY A 78 -9.37 -10.68 -0.56
C GLY A 78 -8.23 -11.40 0.17
N ASP A 79 -7.11 -11.69 -0.50
CA ASP A 79 -5.95 -12.29 0.17
C ASP A 79 -5.30 -11.32 1.14
N ARG A 80 -4.97 -11.81 2.33
CA ARG A 80 -4.25 -11.04 3.34
C ARG A 80 -2.75 -11.13 3.08
N VAL A 81 -2.14 -10.00 2.71
CA VAL A 81 -0.71 -9.89 2.39
C VAL A 81 0.14 -9.45 3.58
N GLY A 82 -0.49 -9.00 4.66
CA GLY A 82 0.21 -8.57 5.87
C GLY A 82 -0.71 -8.02 6.94
N ARG A 83 -0.10 -7.52 8.00
CA ARG A 83 -0.77 -6.78 9.08
C ARG A 83 0.03 -5.57 9.48
N ILE A 84 -0.67 -4.47 9.71
CA ILE A 84 -0.15 -3.32 10.44
C ILE A 84 -0.58 -3.49 11.89
N ARG A 85 0.36 -3.45 12.81
CA ARG A 85 0.13 -3.50 14.25
C ARG A 85 0.42 -2.14 14.85
N VAL A 86 -0.59 -1.56 15.49
CA VAL A 86 -0.48 -0.29 16.22
C VAL A 86 -0.41 -0.61 17.71
N LEU A 87 0.71 -0.30 18.35
CA LEU A 87 0.94 -0.52 19.78
C LEU A 87 0.71 0.80 20.53
N TYR A 88 -0.08 0.72 21.60
CA TYR A 88 -0.37 1.83 22.49
C TYR A 88 0.49 1.79 23.77
N ASP A 89 0.57 2.91 24.48
CA ASP A 89 1.31 3.08 25.73
C ASP A 89 0.87 2.13 26.86
N ASP A 90 -0.43 1.81 26.91
CA ASP A 90 -1.03 0.82 27.83
C ASP A 90 -0.74 -0.65 27.46
N ARG A 91 0.11 -0.89 26.44
CA ARG A 91 0.45 -2.20 25.86
C ARG A 91 -0.68 -2.91 25.13
N THR A 92 -1.85 -2.28 24.98
CA THR A 92 -2.86 -2.81 24.07
C THR A 92 -2.46 -2.57 22.63
N GLU A 93 -3.04 -3.34 21.71
CA GLU A 93 -2.72 -3.26 20.29
C GLU A 93 -3.98 -3.29 19.42
N GLU A 94 -3.85 -2.69 18.25
CA GLU A 94 -4.78 -2.87 17.13
C GLU A 94 -4.07 -3.51 15.94
N LEU A 95 -4.76 -4.45 15.32
CA LEU A 95 -4.27 -5.21 14.16
C LEU A 95 -5.12 -4.88 12.95
N ILE A 96 -4.51 -4.24 11.97
CA ILE A 96 -5.14 -3.85 10.71
C ILE A 96 -4.67 -4.84 9.65
N SER A 97 -5.60 -5.63 9.10
CA SER A 97 -5.27 -6.56 8.01
C SER A 97 -5.00 -5.79 6.73
N VAL A 98 -3.88 -6.09 6.06
CA VAL A 98 -3.56 -5.58 4.74
C VAL A 98 -4.04 -6.61 3.73
N ILE A 99 -5.08 -6.26 2.98
CA ILE A 99 -5.85 -7.15 2.12
C ILE A 99 -5.73 -6.64 0.68
N PHE A 100 -5.30 -7.53 -0.20
CA PHE A 100 -5.16 -7.25 -1.62
C PHE A 100 -6.53 -7.01 -2.26
N GLY A 101 -6.65 -5.92 -3.03
CA GLY A 101 -7.92 -5.49 -3.61
C GLY A 101 -8.86 -4.77 -2.65
N VAL A 102 -8.42 -4.44 -1.43
CA VAL A 102 -9.22 -3.66 -0.47
C VAL A 102 -8.44 -2.44 0.01
N ASN A 103 -7.29 -2.66 0.65
CA ASN A 103 -6.43 -1.59 1.16
C ASN A 103 -4.98 -1.72 0.72
N CYS A 104 -4.70 -2.58 -0.28
CA CYS A 104 -3.43 -2.72 -0.96
C CYS A 104 -3.66 -3.16 -2.41
N TRP A 105 -2.94 -2.57 -3.38
CA TRP A 105 -3.17 -2.80 -4.81
C TRP A 105 -1.86 -2.94 -5.59
N ASN A 106 -1.91 -3.54 -6.78
CA ASN A 106 -0.73 -3.72 -7.62
C ASN A 106 -0.56 -2.57 -8.60
N TYR A 107 0.50 -1.77 -8.44
CA TYR A 107 0.74 -0.60 -9.30
C TYR A 107 0.95 -0.99 -10.76
N ASN A 108 1.74 -2.04 -10.98
CA ASN A 108 2.12 -2.51 -12.30
C ASN A 108 0.98 -3.21 -13.05
N LEU A 109 -0.15 -3.51 -12.41
CA LEU A 109 -1.31 -4.03 -13.14
C LEU A 109 -2.17 -2.89 -13.67
N PHE A 110 -2.40 -1.86 -12.88
CA PHE A 110 -3.33 -0.78 -13.23
C PHE A 110 -2.66 0.42 -13.90
N PHE A 111 -1.33 0.52 -13.84
CA PHE A 111 -0.59 1.69 -14.32
C PHE A 111 0.63 1.30 -15.15
N LYS A 112 0.90 2.11 -16.18
CA LYS A 112 2.16 2.07 -16.92
C LYS A 112 3.26 2.72 -16.08
N PRO A 113 4.45 2.10 -15.97
CA PRO A 113 5.61 2.75 -15.38
C PRO A 113 5.95 4.02 -16.13
N LYS A 114 6.38 5.03 -15.39
CA LYS A 114 6.83 6.30 -15.92
C LYS A 114 8.32 6.22 -16.29
N PRO A 115 8.82 7.09 -17.19
CA PRO A 115 10.23 7.03 -17.64
C PRO A 115 11.27 7.12 -16.52
N HIS A 116 10.93 7.74 -15.39
CA HIS A 116 11.81 7.89 -14.23
C HIS A 116 11.72 6.70 -13.25
N GLU A 117 10.77 5.79 -13.42
CA GLU A 117 10.58 4.63 -12.54
C GLU A 117 11.42 3.45 -13.03
N ASN A 118 12.46 3.08 -12.28
CA ASN A 118 13.22 1.86 -12.54
C ASN A 118 12.59 0.67 -11.80
N ILE A 119 11.41 0.25 -12.24
CA ILE A 119 10.65 -0.85 -11.64
C ILE A 119 10.45 -2.00 -12.63
N MET A 120 10.46 -3.23 -12.11
CA MET A 120 9.98 -4.38 -12.86
C MET A 120 8.53 -4.11 -13.25
N HIS A 121 8.22 -4.24 -14.53
CA HIS A 121 6.91 -3.94 -15.07
C HIS A 121 6.46 -4.99 -16.07
N PHE A 122 5.15 -5.15 -16.17
CA PHE A 122 4.50 -6.06 -17.10
C PHE A 122 3.75 -5.23 -18.15
N SER A 123 3.03 -5.89 -19.06
CA SER A 123 2.26 -5.26 -20.15
C SER A 123 1.01 -4.51 -19.65
N ALA A 124 1.19 -3.61 -18.70
CA ALA A 124 0.18 -2.76 -18.09
C ALA A 124 -0.20 -1.56 -19.00
N PRO A 125 -1.34 -0.90 -18.75
CA PRO A 125 -2.36 -1.28 -17.78
C PRO A 125 -3.18 -2.46 -18.30
N TYR A 126 -3.52 -3.38 -17.42
CA TYR A 126 -4.57 -4.39 -17.64
C TYR A 126 -5.90 -3.72 -17.33
N ASP A 127 -6.47 -3.14 -18.37
CA ASP A 127 -7.70 -2.35 -18.28
C ASP A 127 -8.96 -3.22 -18.41
N GLU A 128 -8.88 -4.42 -18.98
CA GLU A 128 -10.00 -5.37 -19.04
C GLU A 128 -10.10 -6.27 -17.79
N PRO A 129 -11.33 -6.62 -17.32
CA PRO A 129 -12.63 -6.27 -17.90
C PRO A 129 -13.12 -4.87 -17.51
N PHE A 130 -12.40 -4.12 -16.68
CA PHE A 130 -12.85 -2.82 -16.15
C PHE A 130 -13.09 -1.75 -17.22
N ARG A 131 -12.56 -1.93 -18.43
CA ARG A 131 -12.82 -1.08 -19.58
C ARG A 131 -14.09 -1.48 -20.33
N SER A 132 -14.32 -2.77 -20.54
CA SER A 132 -15.47 -3.27 -21.31
C SER A 132 -16.74 -3.50 -20.46
N ASP A 133 -16.62 -3.73 -19.16
CA ASP A 133 -17.72 -4.00 -18.23
C ASP A 133 -17.84 -2.88 -17.18
N PRO A 134 -18.85 -1.99 -17.31
CA PRO A 134 -19.10 -0.91 -16.36
C PRO A 134 -19.42 -1.37 -14.93
N GLU A 135 -20.03 -2.54 -14.74
CA GLU A 135 -20.34 -3.07 -13.40
C GLU A 135 -19.07 -3.58 -12.73
N ALA A 136 -18.20 -4.29 -13.47
CA ALA A 136 -16.89 -4.69 -12.97
C ALA A 136 -16.03 -3.47 -12.61
N ARG A 137 -16.07 -2.43 -13.44
CA ARG A 137 -15.39 -1.16 -13.17
C ARG A 137 -15.90 -0.50 -11.90
N LYS A 138 -17.22 -0.42 -11.74
CA LYS A 138 -17.85 0.16 -10.57
C LYS A 138 -17.47 -0.60 -9.30
N ILE A 139 -17.47 -1.94 -9.35
CA ILE A 139 -17.01 -2.77 -8.22
C ILE A 139 -15.56 -2.46 -7.87
N LEU A 140 -14.67 -2.31 -8.86
CA LEU A 140 -13.28 -1.92 -8.65
C LEU A 140 -13.19 -0.54 -7.97
N GLU A 141 -13.85 0.47 -8.53
CA GLU A 141 -13.86 1.84 -8.00
C GLU A 141 -14.46 1.91 -6.58
N ASP A 142 -15.54 1.19 -6.31
CA ASP A 142 -16.17 1.09 -4.98
C ASP A 142 -15.30 0.30 -3.97
N SER A 143 -14.50 -0.66 -4.45
CA SER A 143 -13.57 -1.45 -3.62
C SER A 143 -12.29 -0.69 -3.31
N LEU A 144 -11.91 0.27 -4.14
CA LEU A 144 -10.79 1.18 -3.93
C LEU A 144 -11.13 2.16 -2.80
N ARG A 145 -11.09 1.69 -1.55
CA ARG A 145 -11.22 2.53 -0.34
C ARG A 145 -9.99 3.41 -0.07
N LEU A 146 -9.12 3.55 -1.05
CA LEU A 146 -7.87 4.29 -0.97
C LEU A 146 -8.05 5.60 -1.70
N MET A 147 -7.44 6.65 -1.15
CA MET A 147 -7.31 7.89 -1.91
C MET A 147 -6.14 7.73 -2.88
N GLU A 148 -6.40 8.03 -4.14
CA GLU A 148 -5.38 7.97 -5.19
C GLU A 148 -4.58 9.28 -5.24
N ASN A 149 -3.26 9.14 -5.38
CA ASN A 149 -2.40 10.21 -5.84
C ASN A 149 -2.52 10.37 -7.35
N THR A 150 -3.19 11.43 -7.76
CA THR A 150 -3.50 11.74 -9.15
C THR A 150 -2.42 12.58 -9.84
N ASP A 151 -1.33 12.91 -9.15
CA ASP A 151 -0.22 13.67 -9.73
C ASP A 151 0.42 12.90 -10.90
N GLU A 152 0.69 13.58 -12.02
CA GLU A 152 1.36 12.98 -13.18
C GLU A 152 2.77 12.51 -12.85
N ALA A 153 3.44 13.10 -11.87
CA ALA A 153 4.74 12.70 -11.36
C ALA A 153 4.66 11.68 -10.21
N CYS A 154 3.47 11.18 -9.84
CA CYS A 154 3.36 10.21 -8.75
C CYS A 154 4.18 8.93 -9.00
N GLU A 155 4.81 8.41 -7.97
CA GLU A 155 5.61 7.19 -8.05
C GLU A 155 4.79 6.02 -7.52
N LYS A 156 5.17 4.79 -7.88
CA LYS A 156 4.60 3.56 -7.32
C LYS A 156 4.42 3.61 -5.79
N ALA A 157 5.42 4.09 -5.06
CA ALA A 157 5.40 4.15 -3.59
C ALA A 157 4.56 5.31 -3.02
N THR A 158 3.94 6.13 -3.86
CA THR A 158 3.10 7.26 -3.43
C THR A 158 1.68 7.19 -4.02
N LYS A 159 1.35 6.12 -4.76
CA LYS A 159 0.11 6.03 -5.53
C LYS A 159 -1.16 5.99 -4.68
N TRP A 160 -1.13 5.27 -3.57
CA TRP A 160 -2.33 5.07 -2.76
C TRP A 160 -2.12 5.49 -1.31
N VAL A 161 -3.11 6.22 -0.80
CA VAL A 161 -3.21 6.64 0.59
C VAL A 161 -4.31 5.84 1.28
N PHE A 162 -3.93 5.15 2.35
CA PHE A 162 -4.86 4.44 3.22
C PHE A 162 -5.03 5.19 4.53
N ALA A 163 -6.28 5.44 4.90
CA ALA A 163 -6.62 6.03 6.19
C ALA A 163 -7.21 4.96 7.12
N TYR A 164 -6.82 4.98 8.38
CA TYR A 164 -7.38 4.12 9.41
C TYR A 164 -7.74 4.93 10.64
N LYS A 165 -8.97 4.77 11.14
CA LYS A 165 -9.46 5.43 12.34
C LYS A 165 -8.96 4.69 13.59
N LEU A 166 -8.25 5.40 14.46
CA LEU A 166 -7.72 4.90 15.72
C LEU A 166 -8.63 5.25 16.90
N ARG A 167 -8.20 4.80 18.09
CA ARG A 167 -8.66 5.25 19.39
C ARG A 167 -7.96 6.56 19.80
N PRO A 168 -8.63 7.73 19.67
CA PRO A 168 -7.99 9.03 19.91
C PRO A 168 -7.54 9.24 21.37
N GLU A 169 -8.13 8.52 22.32
CA GLU A 169 -7.77 8.56 23.73
C GLU A 169 -6.44 7.88 24.04
N LYS A 170 -5.99 6.98 23.17
CA LYS A 170 -4.77 6.18 23.37
C LYS A 170 -3.57 6.82 22.67
N ARG A 171 -2.43 6.79 23.34
CA ARG A 171 -1.16 7.25 22.76
C ARG A 171 -0.51 6.10 22.01
N VAL A 172 -0.35 6.26 20.70
CA VAL A 172 0.46 5.33 19.90
C VAL A 172 1.91 5.51 20.35
N VAL A 173 2.65 4.40 20.42
CA VAL A 173 4.09 4.42 20.69
C VAL A 173 4.89 3.78 19.57
N LYS A 174 4.28 2.83 18.85
CA LYS A 174 4.95 2.04 17.82
C LYS A 174 3.97 1.54 16.78
N ILE A 175 4.39 1.53 15.52
CA ILE A 175 3.67 0.91 14.42
C ILE A 175 4.60 -0.13 13.78
N ASP A 176 4.16 -1.39 13.74
CA ASP A 176 4.88 -2.50 13.11
C ASP A 176 4.14 -2.94 11.83
N PHE A 177 4.88 -3.30 10.80
CA PHE A 177 4.38 -3.92 9.59
C PHE A 177 4.94 -5.34 9.48
N GLY A 178 4.05 -6.33 9.52
CA GLY A 178 4.37 -7.73 9.29
C GLY A 178 3.87 -8.17 7.93
N LYS A 179 4.77 -8.65 7.07
CA LYS A 179 4.37 -9.38 5.86
C LYS A 179 3.84 -10.76 6.27
N GLU A 180 2.69 -11.13 5.75
CA GLU A 180 2.25 -12.52 5.80
C GLU A 180 2.58 -13.16 4.46
N GLU A 181 3.29 -14.28 4.47
CA GLU A 181 3.47 -15.06 3.24
C GLU A 181 2.10 -15.64 2.85
N ALA A 182 1.71 -15.47 1.58
CA ALA A 182 0.64 -16.28 1.00
C ALA A 182 0.98 -17.76 1.23
N LYS A 183 -0.04 -18.58 1.48
CA LYS A 183 0.12 -20.00 1.84
C LYS A 183 1.09 -20.67 0.87
N ARG A 184 2.17 -21.23 1.41
CA ARG A 184 3.02 -22.17 0.69
C ARG A 184 2.29 -23.50 0.51
#